data_AF-A0A3Q0ITJ7-F1
#
_entry.id   AF-A0A3Q0ITJ7-F1
#
_cell.length_a   1.000
_cell.length_b   1.000
_cell.length_c   1.000
_cell.angle_alpha   90.00
_cell.angle_beta   90.00
_cell.angle_gamma   90.00
#
_symmetry.space_group_name_H-M   'P 1'
#
loop_
_entity.id
_entity.type
_entity.pdbx_description
1 polymer ?
#
loop_
_entity_poly.entity_id
_entity_poly.type
_entity_poly.pdbx_seq_one_letter_code
_entity_poly.pdbx_strand_id
1 'polypeptide(L)'
;MDFVPLRLLLVIFGFLTSTIQGADILVFLPLATWSHYMQYELLFETLAARGHHITMYSPFPPKQNLTNFKHVHVQNQAFDNIMSM
;
A
#
# COMPACT_ATOMS: atom_id res chain seq x y z
N MET A 1 18.52 -26.13 32.92
CA MET A 1 17.45 -25.20 32.50
C MET A 1 17.11 -25.55 31.07
N ASP A 2 15.97 -26.19 30.86
CA ASP A 2 15.62 -26.78 29.57
C ASP A 2 15.12 -25.70 28.62
N PHE A 3 15.80 -25.54 27.48
CA PHE A 3 15.46 -24.54 26.45
C PHE A 3 14.34 -24.98 25.49
N VAL A 4 13.78 -26.17 25.70
CA VAL A 4 12.68 -26.75 24.92
C VAL A 4 11.46 -25.82 24.82
N PRO A 5 10.91 -25.24 25.91
CA PRO A 5 9.77 -24.32 25.83
C PRO A 5 10.08 -23.06 25.01
N LEU A 6 11.32 -22.53 25.08
CA LEU A 6 11.73 -21.36 24.29
C LEU A 6 11.76 -21.67 22.79
N ARG A 7 12.30 -22.85 22.41
CA ARG A 7 12.32 -23.29 21.01
C ARG A 7 10.90 -23.48 20.46
N LEU A 8 10.01 -24.06 21.26
CA LEU A 8 8.61 -24.24 20.88
C LEU A 8 7.92 -22.88 20.64
N LEU A 9 8.16 -21.90 21.53
CA LEU A 9 7.60 -20.55 21.40
C LEU A 9 8.08 -19.85 20.13
N LEU A 10 9.36 -19.98 19.77
CA LEU A 10 9.91 -19.41 18.53
C LEU A 10 9.30 -20.04 17.27
N VAL A 11 9.08 -21.36 17.27
CA VAL A 11 8.43 -22.06 16.16
C VAL A 11 6.98 -21.60 15.99
N ILE A 12 6.25 -21.49 17.10
CA ILE A 12 4.87 -20.98 17.10
C ILE A 12 4.84 -19.54 16.58
N PHE A 13 5.74 -18.68 17.07
CA PHE A 13 5.82 -17.30 16.62
C PHE A 13 6.14 -17.18 15.13
N GLY A 14 7.11 -17.95 14.62
CA GLY A 14 7.45 -17.98 13.20
C GLY A 14 6.30 -18.47 12.31
N PHE A 15 5.52 -19.45 12.79
CA PHE A 15 4.34 -19.91 12.07
C PHE A 15 3.24 -18.84 12.04
N LEU A 16 2.97 -18.18 13.16
CA LEU A 16 1.97 -17.11 13.25
C LEU A 16 2.31 -15.90 12.37
N THR A 17 3.61 -15.58 12.19
CA THR A 17 4.03 -14.48 11.33
C THR A 17 4.08 -14.83 9.84
N SER A 18 4.18 -16.12 9.49
CA SER A 18 4.28 -16.58 8.10
C SER A 18 3.03 -16.30 7.25
N THR A 19 1.87 -16.08 7.89
CA THR A 19 0.60 -15.76 7.21
C THR A 19 0.36 -14.26 7.05
N ILE A 20 1.25 -13.41 7.58
CA ILE A 20 1.06 -11.96 7.55
C ILE A 20 1.48 -11.42 6.18
N GLN A 21 0.53 -10.85 5.44
CA GLN A 21 0.78 -10.19 4.15
C GLN A 21 0.99 -8.68 4.33
N GLY A 22 1.85 -8.28 5.27
CA GLY A 22 2.09 -6.86 5.57
C GLY A 22 2.74 -6.09 4.41
N ALA A 23 3.35 -6.82 3.47
CA ALA A 23 3.89 -6.26 2.24
C ALA A 23 2.83 -6.04 1.15
N ASP A 24 1.58 -6.48 1.33
CA ASP A 24 0.47 -6.24 0.41
C ASP A 24 -0.38 -5.08 0.94
N ILE A 25 -0.25 -3.92 0.29
CA ILE A 25 -0.75 -2.63 0.76
C ILE A 25 -1.84 -2.13 -0.17
N LEU A 26 -3.02 -1.91 0.40
CA LEU A 26 -4.12 -1.19 -0.23
C LEU A 26 -4.01 0.31 0.06
N VAL A 27 -4.01 1.13 -0.99
CA VAL A 27 -3.99 2.58 -0.92
C VAL A 27 -5.28 3.13 -1.53
N PHE A 28 -5.97 4.00 -0.79
CA PHE A 28 -7.20 4.65 -1.26
C PHE A 28 -7.06 6.18 -1.11
N LEU A 29 -6.85 6.87 -2.23
CA LEU A 29 -6.67 8.33 -2.32
C LEU A 29 -7.69 8.91 -3.32
N PRO A 30 -8.98 9.00 -2.97
CA PRO A 30 -10.05 9.37 -3.91
C PRO A 30 -10.13 10.88 -4.21
N LEU A 31 -9.33 11.71 -3.53
CA LEU A 31 -9.37 13.17 -3.71
C LEU A 31 -8.60 13.56 -4.98
N ALA A 32 -9.29 14.24 -5.90
CA ALA A 32 -8.73 14.71 -7.17
C ALA A 32 -7.94 16.02 -7.03
N THR A 33 -7.22 16.19 -5.92
CA THR A 33 -6.28 17.31 -5.73
C THR A 33 -4.84 16.83 -5.80
N TRP A 34 -4.06 17.46 -6.68
CA TRP A 34 -2.66 17.09 -6.88
C TRP A 34 -1.84 17.17 -5.59
N SER A 35 -2.07 18.19 -4.76
CA SER A 35 -1.38 18.37 -3.48
C SER A 35 -1.62 17.22 -2.48
N HIS A 36 -2.81 16.61 -2.48
CA HIS A 36 -3.09 15.46 -1.62
C HIS A 36 -2.43 14.18 -2.12
N TYR A 37 -2.22 14.06 -3.43
CA TYR A 37 -1.59 12.90 -4.05
C TYR A 37 -0.06 12.95 -4.01
N MET A 38 0.53 14.08 -4.43
CA MET A 38 1.97 14.19 -4.70
C MET A 38 2.85 13.92 -3.48
N GLN A 39 2.35 14.18 -2.26
CA GLN A 39 3.06 13.94 -1.02
C GLN A 39 3.25 12.43 -0.73
N TYR A 40 2.36 11.57 -1.22
CA TYR A 40 2.38 10.13 -0.96
C TYR A 40 2.86 9.31 -2.16
N GLU A 41 2.86 9.88 -3.36
CA GLU A 41 3.32 9.22 -4.59
C GLU A 41 4.70 8.58 -4.41
N LEU A 42 5.70 9.36 -3.94
CA LEU A 42 7.06 8.86 -3.75
C LEU A 42 7.12 7.73 -2.70
N LEU A 43 6.31 7.80 -1.65
CA LEU A 43 6.28 6.78 -0.61
C LEU A 43 5.85 5.42 -1.19
N PHE A 44 4.74 5.39 -1.91
CA PHE A 44 4.21 4.14 -2.46
C PHE A 44 5.05 3.60 -3.60
N GLU A 45 5.62 4.46 -4.44
CA GLU A 45 6.59 4.04 -5.46
C GLU A 45 7.83 3.41 -4.82
N THR A 46 8.35 4.00 -3.73
CA THR A 46 9.54 3.47 -3.07
C THR A 46 9.26 2.16 -2.32
N LEU A 47 8.06 2.00 -1.73
CA LEU A 47 7.65 0.72 -1.13
C LEU A 47 7.53 -0.39 -2.18
N ALA A 48 6.91 -0.08 -3.33
CA ALA A 48 6.87 -0.99 -4.47
C ALA A 48 8.28 -1.35 -4.96
N ALA A 49 9.17 -0.37 -5.13
CA ALA A 49 10.56 -0.63 -5.53
C ALA A 49 11.33 -1.51 -4.52
N ARG A 50 10.92 -1.54 -3.25
CA ARG A 50 11.47 -2.42 -2.20
C ARG A 50 10.78 -3.79 -2.10
N GLY A 51 9.86 -4.10 -3.02
CA GLY A 51 9.20 -5.41 -3.10
C GLY A 51 7.84 -5.51 -2.41
N HIS A 52 7.25 -4.40 -1.96
CA HIS A 52 5.86 -4.41 -1.47
C HIS A 52 4.90 -4.47 -2.67
N HIS A 53 3.78 -5.19 -2.55
CA HIS A 53 2.69 -5.13 -3.52
C HIS A 53 1.78 -3.97 -3.18
N ILE A 54 1.58 -3.04 -4.12
CA ILE A 54 0.72 -1.88 -3.92
C ILE A 54 -0.50 -2.03 -4.82
N THR A 55 -1.69 -1.89 -4.25
CA THR A 55 -2.92 -1.65 -5.01
C THR A 55 -3.44 -0.26 -4.65
N MET A 56 -3.35 0.68 -5.59
CA MET A 56 -3.76 2.07 -5.38
C MET A 56 -5.01 2.41 -6.17
N TYR A 57 -5.98 2.98 -5.47
CA TYR A 57 -7.16 3.62 -6.02
C TYR A 57 -7.00 5.13 -5.93
N SER A 58 -6.82 5.81 -7.07
CA SER A 58 -6.63 7.26 -7.10
C SER A 58 -6.99 7.88 -8.46
N PRO A 59 -7.27 9.20 -8.49
CA PRO A 59 -7.47 9.94 -9.75
C PRO A 59 -6.20 10.05 -10.60
N PHE A 60 -5.04 10.11 -9.95
CA PHE A 60 -3.74 10.31 -10.62
C PHE A 60 -2.98 8.99 -10.73
N PRO A 61 -2.44 8.64 -11.92
CA PRO A 61 -1.63 7.44 -12.09
C PRO A 61 -0.22 7.61 -11.48
N PRO A 62 0.45 6.52 -11.07
CA PRO A 62 1.86 6.53 -10.69
C PRO A 62 2.76 6.99 -11.85
N LYS A 63 3.91 7.60 -11.54
CA LYS A 63 4.91 7.97 -12.55
C LYS A 63 5.73 6.78 -13.01
N GLN A 64 6.00 5.86 -12.09
CA GLN A 64 6.78 4.66 -12.37
C GLN A 64 5.88 3.48 -12.72
N ASN A 65 6.22 2.79 -13.82
CA ASN A 65 5.55 1.54 -14.18
C ASN A 65 6.28 0.36 -13.50
N LEU A 66 5.83 0.00 -12.30
CA LEU A 66 6.36 -1.11 -11.50
C LEU A 66 5.41 -2.31 -11.57
N THR A 67 5.94 -3.51 -11.79
CA THR A 67 5.13 -4.73 -11.98
C THR A 67 4.29 -5.11 -10.75
N ASN A 68 4.73 -4.70 -9.56
CA ASN A 68 4.06 -4.91 -8.27
C ASN A 68 3.29 -3.67 -7.79
N PHE A 69 3.03 -2.70 -8.66
CA PHE A 69 2.20 -1.53 -8.39
C PHE A 69 0.98 -1.54 -9.31
N LYS A 70 -0.15 -1.99 -8.79
CA LYS A 70 -1.45 -1.93 -9.48
C LYS A 70 -2.13 -0.61 -9.20
N HIS A 71 -2.42 0.15 -10.26
CA HIS A 71 -3.24 1.35 -10.19
C HIS A 71 -4.66 1.07 -10.70
N VAL A 72 -5.65 1.60 -9.99
CA VAL A 72 -7.05 1.62 -10.37
C VAL A 72 -7.49 3.07 -10.36
N HIS A 73 -7.88 3.58 -11.52
CA HIS A 73 -8.37 4.93 -11.62
C HIS A 73 -9.71 5.09 -10.89
N VAL A 74 -9.81 6.13 -10.06
CA VAL A 74 -11.05 6.51 -9.36
C VAL A 74 -11.38 7.95 -9.68
N GLN A 75 -12.60 8.18 -10.15
CA GLN A 75 -13.15 9.51 -10.38
C GLN A 75 -14.11 9.88 -9.25
N ASN A 76 -13.89 11.03 -8.60
CA ASN A 76 -14.77 11.52 -7.55
C ASN A 76 -15.60 12.69 -8.06
N GLN A 77 -16.68 12.35 -8.77
CA GLN A 77 -17.56 13.32 -9.41
C GLN A 77 -18.09 14.38 -8.44
N ALA A 78 -18.41 14.00 -7.19
CA ALA A 78 -18.92 14.93 -6.20
C ALA A 78 -17.88 16.01 -5.85
N PHE A 79 -16.62 15.62 -5.73
CA PHE A 79 -15.52 16.55 -5.46
C PHE A 79 -15.15 17.37 -6.68
N ASP A 80 -15.13 16.74 -7.86
CA ASP A 80 -14.85 17.41 -9.14
C ASP A 80 -15.85 18.54 -9.39
N ASN A 81 -17.14 18.29 -9.12
CA ASN A 81 -18.19 19.29 -9.24
C ASN A 81 -17.97 20.49 -8.31
N ILE A 82 -17.55 20.26 -7.05
CA ILE A 82 -17.28 21.34 -6.09
C ILE A 82 -16.08 22.19 -6.52
N MET A 83 -15.02 21.56 -7.04
CA MET A 83 -13.82 22.29 -7.47
C MET A 83 -14.00 23.03 -8.81
N SER A 84 -15.03 22.69 -9.58
CA SER A 84 -15.39 23.36 -10.84
C SER A 84 -16.35 24.55 -10.69
N MET A 85 -16.83 24.83 -9.47
CA MET A 85 -17.75 25.93 -9.15
C MET A 85 -17.04 27.26 -8.92
#